data_AF-I3RDJ0-F1
#
_entry.id   AF-I3RDJ0-F1
#
_cell.length_a   1.000
_cell.length_b   1.000
_cell.length_c   1.000
_cell.angle_alpha   90.00
_cell.angle_beta   90.00
_cell.angle_gamma   90.00
#
_symmetry.space_group_name_H-M   'P 1'
#
loop_
_entity.id
_entity.type
_entity.pdbx_description
1 polymer ?
#
loop_
_entity_poly.entity_id
_entity_poly.type
_entity_poly.pdbx_seq_one_letter_code
_entity_poly.pdbx_strand_id
1 'polypeptide(L)'
;MRDRVLKFLIPIILGTFAIVIGSYVVRWLFTILTAFVLFVYSIEGWEPKIRIRMKREFGDNEVQRLSKIILRSKFSDVSKEIIKDHILEAYHMLGYEYRVLRENPPEGVRLLVSEGDFVENLKKSLDKLEEEIG
;
A
#
# COMPACT_ATOMS: atom_id res chain seq x y z
N MET A 1 -0.41 -20.52 -22.18
CA MET A 1 -0.15 -19.91 -23.52
C MET A 1 -1.44 -19.43 -24.18
N ARG A 2 -2.53 -20.21 -24.13
CA ARG A 2 -3.85 -19.91 -24.70
C ARG A 2 -4.46 -18.57 -24.22
N ASP A 3 -4.32 -18.22 -22.94
CA ASP A 3 -4.93 -16.99 -22.39
C ASP A 3 -4.26 -15.70 -22.87
N ARG A 4 -2.95 -15.74 -23.13
CA ARG A 4 -2.24 -14.59 -23.71
C ARG A 4 -2.67 -14.34 -25.16
N VAL A 5 -2.90 -15.40 -25.93
CA VAL A 5 -3.36 -15.29 -27.32
C VAL A 5 -4.78 -14.73 -27.38
N LEU A 6 -5.66 -15.16 -26.46
CA LEU A 6 -7.03 -14.65 -26.36
C LEU A 6 -7.07 -13.15 -26.00
N LYS A 7 -6.17 -12.68 -25.11
CA LYS A 7 -6.07 -11.26 -24.73
C LYS A 7 -5.76 -10.34 -25.91
N PHE A 8 -4.93 -10.77 -26.86
CA PHE A 8 -4.59 -9.96 -28.05
C PHE A 8 -5.57 -10.15 -29.21
N LEU A 9 -6.27 -11.28 -29.30
CA LEU A 9 -7.27 -11.54 -30.34
C LEU A 9 -8.47 -10.59 -30.26
N ILE A 10 -8.95 -10.29 -29.05
CA ILE A 10 -10.13 -9.44 -28.83
C ILE A 10 -9.96 -8.03 -29.42
N PRO A 11 -8.90 -7.26 -29.12
CA PRO A 11 -8.72 -5.92 -29.69
C PRO A 11 -8.42 -5.96 -31.20
N ILE A 12 -7.78 -7.01 -31.71
CA ILE A 12 -7.48 -7.15 -33.15
C ILE A 12 -8.76 -7.37 -33.95
N ILE A 13 -9.68 -8.21 -33.46
CA ILE A 13 -10.98 -8.45 -34.10
C ILE A 13 -11.84 -7.18 -34.05
N LEU A 14 -11.91 -6.51 -32.91
CA LEU A 14 -12.65 -5.24 -32.77
C LEU A 14 -12.12 -4.15 -33.71
N GLY A 15 -10.80 -4.01 -33.83
CA GLY A 15 -10.17 -3.03 -34.72
C GLY A 15 -10.37 -3.32 -36.20
N THR A 16 -10.36 -4.59 -36.61
CA THR A 16 -10.60 -4.98 -38.00
C THR A 16 -12.05 -4.77 -38.42
N PHE A 17 -13.02 -5.02 -37.55
CA PHE A 17 -14.43 -4.70 -37.80
C PHE A 17 -14.66 -3.18 -37.96
N ALA A 18 -13.92 -2.34 -37.24
CA ALA A 18 -13.99 -0.88 -37.39
C ALA A 18 -13.53 -0.38 -38.77
N ILE A 19 -12.62 -1.10 -39.43
CA ILE A 19 -12.08 -0.71 -40.75
C ILE A 19 -13.04 -1.11 -41.88
N VAL A 20 -13.75 -2.23 -41.73
CA VAL A 20 -14.59 -2.81 -42.79
C VAL A 20 -16.00 -2.18 -42.82
N ILE A 21 -16.48 -1.65 -41.70
CA ILE A 21 -17.82 -1.06 -41.63
C ILE A 21 -17.80 0.38 -42.17
N GLY A 22 -18.47 0.60 -43.31
CA GLY A 22 -18.60 1.92 -43.96
C GLY A 22 -19.44 2.95 -43.18
N SER A 23 -20.06 2.55 -42.07
CA SER A 23 -20.80 3.46 -41.20
C SER A 23 -19.88 4.16 -40.21
N TYR A 24 -19.74 5.47 -40.37
CA TYR A 24 -18.89 6.34 -39.54
C TYR A 24 -19.18 6.22 -38.05
N VAL A 25 -20.46 6.17 -37.66
CA VAL A 25 -20.90 6.07 -36.27
C VAL A 25 -20.45 4.75 -35.64
N VAL A 26 -20.59 3.66 -36.38
CA VAL A 26 -20.21 2.32 -35.92
C VAL A 26 -18.70 2.22 -35.78
N ARG A 27 -17.94 2.78 -36.74
CA ARG A 27 -16.47 2.84 -36.66
C ARG A 27 -15.99 3.50 -35.38
N TRP A 28 -16.52 4.68 -35.04
CA TRP A 28 -16.13 5.40 -33.82
C TRP A 28 -16.49 4.64 -32.56
N LEU A 29 -17.64 3.96 -32.53
CA LEU A 29 -18.03 3.13 -31.39
C LEU A 29 -17.01 2.01 -31.15
N PHE A 30 -16.57 1.32 -32.20
CA PHE A 30 -15.52 0.29 -32.10
C PHE A 30 -14.15 0.88 -31.73
N THR A 31 -13.79 2.06 -32.24
CA THR A 31 -12.54 2.74 -31.88
C THR A 31 -12.49 3.08 -30.40
N ILE A 32 -13.57 3.66 -29.86
CA ILE A 32 -13.68 4.00 -28.43
C ILE A 32 -13.62 2.74 -27.57
N LEU A 33 -14.36 1.69 -27.96
CA LEU A 33 -14.35 0.42 -27.24
C LEU A 33 -12.95 -0.23 -27.21
N THR A 34 -12.25 -0.18 -28.35
CA THR A 34 -10.88 -0.72 -28.46
C THR A 34 -9.90 0.08 -27.59
N ALA A 35 -9.99 1.41 -27.60
CA ALA A 35 -9.17 2.27 -26.75
C ALA A 35 -9.43 2.01 -25.26
N PHE A 36 -10.70 1.82 -24.87
CA PHE A 36 -11.09 1.50 -23.50
C PHE A 36 -10.51 0.15 -23.03
N VAL A 37 -10.64 -0.89 -23.85
CA VAL A 37 -10.08 -2.21 -23.54
C VAL A 37 -8.55 -2.14 -23.38
N LEU A 38 -7.86 -1.45 -24.30
CA LEU A 38 -6.41 -1.25 -24.21
C LEU A 38 -6.00 -0.45 -22.97
N PHE A 39 -6.80 0.55 -22.59
CA PHE A 39 -6.56 1.35 -21.39
C PHE A 39 -6.68 0.52 -20.12
N VAL A 40 -7.73 -0.29 -19.98
CA VAL A 40 -7.91 -1.20 -18.83
C VAL A 40 -6.74 -2.19 -18.75
N TYR A 41 -6.33 -2.78 -19.88
CA TYR A 41 -5.15 -3.66 -19.91
C TYR A 41 -3.85 -2.94 -19.56
N SER A 42 -3.70 -1.66 -19.93
CA SER A 42 -2.52 -0.86 -19.58
C SER A 42 -2.44 -0.56 -18.07
N ILE A 43 -3.58 -0.51 -17.38
CA ILE A 43 -3.63 -0.24 -15.93
C ILE A 43 -3.34 -1.51 -15.12
N GLU A 44 -3.75 -2.70 -15.60
CA GLU A 44 -3.50 -3.99 -14.92
C GLU A 44 -2.00 -4.31 -14.69
N GLY A 45 -1.07 -3.57 -15.30
CA GLY A 45 0.38 -3.76 -15.13
C GLY A 45 1.13 -2.57 -14.51
N TRP A 46 0.45 -1.45 -14.24
CA TRP A 46 1.09 -0.25 -13.68
C TRP A 46 0.77 -0.11 -12.19
N GLU A 47 1.29 -1.04 -11.41
CA GLU A 47 1.62 -0.71 -10.02
C GLU A 47 2.96 0.02 -10.06
N PRO A 48 3.06 1.29 -9.64
CA PRO A 48 4.37 1.86 -9.35
C PRO A 48 4.98 0.97 -8.26
N LYS A 49 5.88 0.06 -8.67
CA LYS A 49 6.73 -0.66 -7.74
C LYS A 49 7.58 0.38 -7.05
N ILE A 50 7.10 0.89 -5.93
CA ILE A 50 7.94 1.54 -4.94
C ILE A 50 8.91 0.44 -4.52
N ARG A 51 10.11 0.42 -5.14
CA ARG A 51 11.17 -0.51 -4.80
C ARG A 51 11.74 -0.10 -3.44
N ILE A 52 10.93 -0.22 -2.39
CA ILE A 52 11.47 -0.35 -1.04
C ILE A 52 12.03 -1.77 -1.04
N ARG A 53 13.34 -1.87 -1.28
CA ARG A 53 14.09 -3.11 -1.14
C ARG A 53 14.18 -3.41 0.36
N MET A 54 13.04 -3.74 0.97
CA MET A 54 12.98 -4.21 2.35
C MET A 54 13.38 -5.68 2.30
N LYS A 55 14.69 -5.91 2.27
CA LYS A 55 15.25 -7.22 2.56
C LYS A 55 14.91 -7.47 4.03
N ARG A 56 13.83 -8.22 4.28
CA ARG A 56 13.44 -8.72 5.60
C ARG A 56 14.49 -9.75 6.04
N GLU A 57 15.67 -9.28 6.40
CA GLU A 57 16.60 -10.02 7.25
C GLU A 57 16.45 -9.43 8.65
N PHE A 58 15.50 -9.98 9.41
CA PHE A 58 15.41 -9.76 10.85
C PHE A 58 16.70 -10.30 11.49
N GLY A 59 17.72 -9.46 11.58
CA GLY A 59 18.99 -9.75 12.25
C GLY A 59 19.37 -8.59 13.18
N ASP A 60 20.46 -8.74 13.92
CA ASP A 60 20.95 -7.76 14.91
C ASP A 60 21.02 -6.31 14.35
N ASN A 61 21.23 -6.18 13.05
CA ASN A 61 21.22 -4.90 12.33
C ASN A 61 19.86 -4.19 12.35
N GLU A 62 18.73 -4.90 12.33
CA GLU A 62 17.39 -4.32 12.36
C GLU A 62 17.10 -3.70 13.73
N VAL A 63 17.45 -4.39 14.82
CA VAL A 63 17.33 -3.90 16.20
C VAL A 63 18.22 -2.67 16.41
N GLN A 64 19.45 -2.68 15.91
CA GLN A 64 20.32 -1.51 15.93
C GLN A 64 19.79 -0.35 15.07
N ARG A 65 19.09 -0.63 13.97
CA ARG A 65 18.46 0.40 13.15
C ARG A 65 17.28 1.04 13.89
N LEU A 66 16.42 0.22 14.48
CA LEU A 66 15.27 0.67 15.26
C LEU A 66 15.72 1.48 16.48
N SER A 67 16.74 1.05 17.21
CA SER A 67 17.27 1.81 18.35
C SER A 67 17.81 3.20 17.94
N LYS A 68 18.47 3.30 16.77
CA LYS A 68 18.89 4.60 16.21
C LYS A 68 17.70 5.49 15.84
N ILE A 69 16.63 4.91 15.29
CA ILE A 69 15.40 5.65 14.97
C ILE A 69 14.72 6.15 16.25
N ILE A 70 14.63 5.31 17.29
CA ILE A 70 14.09 5.67 18.61
C ILE A 70 14.91 6.80 19.24
N LEU A 71 16.24 6.72 19.21
CA LEU A 71 17.10 7.81 19.71
C LEU A 71 16.86 9.12 18.95
N ARG A 72 16.68 9.05 17.63
CA ARG A 72 16.43 10.22 16.78
C ARG A 72 15.01 10.79 16.95
N SER A 73 14.04 9.96 17.34
CA SER A 73 12.65 10.38 17.58
C SER A 73 12.49 11.43 18.67
N LYS A 74 13.45 11.54 19.61
CA LYS A 74 13.49 12.62 20.60
C LYS A 74 13.57 14.02 19.96
N PHE A 75 14.16 14.12 18.78
CA PHE A 75 14.47 15.41 18.13
C PHE A 75 13.91 15.57 16.72
N SER A 76 13.31 14.52 16.15
CA SER A 76 12.87 14.50 14.75
C SER A 76 11.45 13.96 14.62
N ASP A 77 10.54 14.81 14.13
CA ASP A 77 9.14 14.44 13.91
C ASP A 77 9.01 13.35 12.83
N VAL A 78 9.85 13.38 11.81
CA VAL A 78 9.94 12.31 10.80
C VAL A 78 10.24 10.96 11.45
N SER A 79 11.13 10.94 12.45
CA SER A 79 11.46 9.69 13.16
C SER A 79 10.31 9.22 14.05
N LYS A 80 9.54 10.15 14.65
CA LYS A 80 8.32 9.81 15.40
C LYS A 80 7.25 9.22 14.47
N GLU A 81 7.10 9.77 13.28
CA GLU A 81 6.13 9.30 12.28
C GLU A 81 6.49 7.91 11.75
N ILE A 82 7.77 7.64 11.48
CA ILE A 82 8.24 6.30 11.12
C ILE A 82 7.91 5.28 12.23
N ILE A 83 8.12 5.64 13.50
CA ILE A 83 7.80 4.75 14.63
C ILE A 83 6.29 4.52 14.72
N LYS A 84 5.48 5.57 14.55
CA LYS A 84 4.02 5.46 14.53
C LYS A 84 3.54 4.52 13.44
N ASP A 85 4.12 4.59 12.25
CA ASP A 85 3.79 3.69 11.15
C ASP A 85 4.10 2.22 11.50
N HIS A 86 5.23 1.95 12.16
CA HIS A 86 5.56 0.59 12.60
C HIS A 86 4.61 0.06 13.67
N ILE A 87 4.19 0.90 14.61
CA ILE A 87 3.19 0.52 15.62
C ILE A 87 1.84 0.24 14.95
N LEU A 88 1.40 1.09 14.01
CA LEU A 88 0.17 0.86 13.25
C LEU A 88 0.24 -0.42 12.42
N GLU A 89 1.39 -0.72 11.82
CA GLU A 89 1.60 -1.98 11.09
C GLU A 89 1.50 -3.18 12.03
N ALA A 90 2.05 -3.10 13.25
CA ALA A 90 1.93 -4.16 14.24
C ALA A 90 0.46 -4.42 14.63
N TYR A 91 -0.33 -3.38 14.91
CA TYR A 91 -1.77 -3.54 15.15
C TYR A 91 -2.50 -4.10 13.93
N HIS A 92 -2.10 -3.70 12.72
CA HIS A 92 -2.69 -4.28 11.52
C HIS A 92 -2.40 -5.79 11.40
N MET A 93 -1.21 -6.23 11.76
CA MET A 93 -0.86 -7.66 11.81
C MET A 93 -1.67 -8.44 12.87
N LEU A 94 -2.17 -7.77 13.92
CA LEU A 94 -3.10 -8.35 14.90
C LEU A 94 -4.55 -8.45 14.41
N GLY A 95 -4.84 -7.98 13.18
CA GLY A 95 -6.16 -8.11 12.56
C GLY A 95 -6.99 -6.83 12.58
N TYR A 96 -6.46 -5.71 13.08
CA TYR A 96 -7.15 -4.42 13.00
C TYR A 96 -7.10 -3.85 11.57
N GLU A 97 -8.24 -3.37 11.06
CA GLU A 97 -8.26 -2.66 9.78
C GLU A 97 -7.69 -1.25 9.92
N TYR A 98 -6.94 -0.77 8.90
CA TYR A 98 -6.40 0.59 8.88
C TYR A 98 -7.46 1.69 9.05
N ARG A 99 -8.72 1.42 8.65
CA ARG A 99 -9.84 2.32 8.85
C ARG A 99 -10.15 2.51 10.35
N VAL A 100 -10.22 1.40 11.08
CA VAL A 100 -10.46 1.39 12.52
C VAL A 100 -9.31 2.09 13.26
N LEU A 101 -8.06 1.86 12.83
CA LEU A 101 -6.90 2.53 13.40
C LEU A 101 -6.91 4.06 13.25
N ARG A 102 -7.63 4.60 12.25
CA ARG A 102 -7.77 6.07 12.07
C ARG A 102 -8.97 6.63 12.81
N GLU A 103 -10.11 5.94 12.76
CA GLU A 103 -11.39 6.43 13.29
C GLU A 103 -11.51 6.19 14.80
N ASN A 104 -11.03 5.04 15.29
CA ASN A 104 -11.02 4.69 16.71
C ASN A 104 -9.74 3.90 17.06
N PRO A 105 -8.59 4.57 17.15
CA PRO A 105 -7.31 3.92 17.42
C PRO A 105 -7.32 3.16 18.75
N PRO A 106 -6.71 1.97 18.82
CA PRO A 106 -6.46 1.23 20.05
C PRO A 106 -5.71 2.07 21.09
N GLU A 107 -5.82 1.69 22.36
CA GLU A 107 -5.26 2.47 23.48
C GLU A 107 -3.75 2.69 23.30
N GLY A 108 -2.99 1.68 22.87
CA GLY A 108 -1.57 1.83 22.63
C GLY A 108 -1.24 2.85 21.53
N VAL A 109 -2.05 2.96 20.47
CA VAL A 109 -1.85 3.98 19.42
C VAL A 109 -2.17 5.38 19.95
N ARG A 110 -3.19 5.52 20.81
CA ARG A 110 -3.55 6.80 21.43
C ARG A 110 -2.47 7.30 22.38
N LEU A 111 -1.90 6.38 23.17
CA LEU A 111 -0.81 6.69 24.09
C LEU A 111 0.42 7.24 23.35
N LEU A 112 0.73 6.71 22.18
CA LEU A 112 1.86 7.18 21.36
C LEU A 112 1.73 8.64 20.91
N VAL A 113 0.51 9.11 20.63
CA VAL A 113 0.22 10.48 20.16
C VAL A 113 -0.07 11.44 21.32
N SER A 114 -0.03 10.94 22.56
CA SER A 114 -0.28 11.75 23.75
C SER A 114 0.80 12.82 23.94
N GLU A 115 0.44 13.94 24.57
CA GLU A 115 1.40 14.98 24.94
C GLU A 115 2.43 14.45 25.96
N GLY A 116 3.67 14.96 25.90
CA GLY A 116 4.76 14.57 26.81
C GLY A 116 6.01 14.01 26.12
N ASP A 117 6.82 13.24 26.87
CA ASP A 117 8.01 12.56 26.32
C ASP A 117 7.59 11.42 25.39
N PHE A 118 7.90 11.57 24.10
CA PHE A 118 7.55 10.60 23.06
C PHE A 118 8.11 9.20 23.34
N VAL A 119 9.31 9.08 23.92
CA VAL A 119 9.93 7.77 24.20
C VAL A 119 9.23 7.08 25.38
N GLU A 120 8.80 7.85 26.37
CA GLU A 120 7.99 7.31 27.47
C GLU A 120 6.62 6.84 26.95
N ASN A 121 5.99 7.63 26.07
CA ASN A 121 4.73 7.29 25.43
C ASN A 121 4.85 6.08 24.50
N LEU A 122 5.97 5.94 23.79
CA LEU A 122 6.29 4.75 22.99
C LEU A 122 6.41 3.50 23.87
N LYS A 123 7.05 3.60 25.04
CA LYS A 123 7.13 2.48 25.97
C LYS A 123 5.73 2.03 26.40
N LYS A 124 4.88 2.96 26.86
CA LYS A 124 3.50 2.66 27.25
C LYS A 124 2.67 2.07 26.10
N SER A 125 2.91 2.55 24.88
CA SER A 125 2.29 2.04 23.66
C SER A 125 2.66 0.58 23.37
N LEU A 126 3.94 0.24 23.53
CA LEU A 126 4.45 -1.12 23.37
C LEU A 126 3.95 -2.05 24.47
N ASP A 127 3.92 -1.59 25.73
CA ASP A 127 3.39 -2.39 26.85
C ASP A 127 1.93 -2.79 26.58
N LYS A 128 1.11 -1.86 26.05
CA LYS A 128 -0.27 -2.15 25.63
C LYS A 128 -0.38 -3.08 24.44
N LEU A 129 0.50 -2.94 23.46
CA LEU A 129 0.55 -3.85 22.32
C LEU A 129 0.90 -5.28 22.76
N GLU A 130 1.82 -5.43 23.71
CA GLU A 130 2.18 -6.73 24.29
C GLU A 130 1.01 -7.35 25.05
N GLU A 131 0.25 -6.57 25.81
CA GLU A 131 -0.99 -7.01 26.47
C GLU A 131 -2.04 -7.53 25.48
N GLU A 132 -2.12 -6.98 24.26
CA GLU A 132 -3.07 -7.45 23.23
C GLU A 132 -2.58 -8.69 22.48
N ILE A 133 -1.27 -8.97 22.50
CA ILE A 133 -0.67 -10.16 21.88
C ILE A 133 -0.77 -11.39 22.80
N GLY A 134 -0.61 -11.18 24.12
CA GLY A 134 -0.61 -12.21 25.15
C GLY A 134 -2.00 -12.73 25.53
#